data_AF-A0A084TDK0-F1
#
_entry.id   AF-A0A084TDK0-F1
#
_cell.length_a   1.000
_cell.length_b   1.000
_cell.length_c   1.000
_cell.angle_alpha   90.00
_cell.angle_beta   90.00
_cell.angle_gamma   90.00
#
_symmetry.space_group_name_H-M   'P 1'
#
loop_
_entity.id
_entity.type
_entity.pdbx_description
1 polymer ?
#
loop_
_entity_poly.entity_id
_entity_poly.type
_entity_poly.pdbx_seq_one_letter_code
_entity_poly.pdbx_strand_id
1 'polypeptide(L)'
;MWDKVKSMLASAAPLVGGLVGGPVGGAVGTLISSTLGVENTPEAIEHELSNNPDAILKVKQMEMDHKVELKNLALKEMSLQLDYEKAKLADTQDARKQHKDHWMPWALTLILSLMVSGMFAALFFGKPPQDYAQVLIMIAGTVLGAFGTGIAFWLGSSQGSVTKGKQLKPGG
;
A
#
# COMPACT_ATOMS: atom_id res chain seq x y z
N MET A 1 19.97 4.63 -1.29
CA MET A 1 21.16 5.49 -1.54
C MET A 1 21.13 6.72 -0.63
N TRP A 2 19.98 7.38 -0.47
CA TRP A 2 19.79 8.50 0.47
C TRP A 2 19.62 8.11 1.96
N ASP A 3 19.56 6.82 2.27
CA ASP A 3 19.17 6.32 3.60
C ASP A 3 20.14 6.74 4.71
N LYS A 4 21.44 6.82 4.40
CA LYS A 4 22.47 7.24 5.35
C LYS A 4 22.44 8.75 5.59
N VAL A 5 22.33 9.54 4.53
CA VAL A 5 22.14 11.01 4.59
C VAL A 5 20.89 11.33 5.42
N LYS A 6 19.79 10.60 5.16
CA LYS A 6 18.56 10.69 5.94
C LYS A 6 18.79 10.37 7.42
N SER A 7 19.50 9.29 7.74
CA SER A 7 19.80 8.91 9.12
C SER A 7 20.59 9.99 9.87
N MET A 8 21.61 10.57 9.21
CA MET A 8 22.43 11.65 9.78
C MET A 8 21.64 12.93 10.01
N LEU A 9 20.73 13.28 9.08
CA LEU A 9 19.95 14.50 9.15
C LEU A 9 18.65 14.36 9.94
N ALA A 10 18.14 13.14 10.18
CA ALA A 10 16.84 12.91 10.84
C ALA A 10 16.75 13.55 12.24
N SER A 11 17.85 13.62 12.97
CA SER A 11 17.90 14.20 14.32
C SER A 11 18.18 15.71 14.33
N ALA A 12 18.96 16.22 13.37
CA ALA A 12 19.41 17.60 13.33
C ALA A 12 18.53 18.51 12.46
N ALA A 13 17.99 17.97 11.36
CA ALA A 13 17.20 18.63 10.34
C ALA A 13 16.04 17.70 9.88
N PRO A 14 14.97 17.57 10.68
CA PRO A 14 13.91 16.59 10.44
C PRO A 14 13.12 16.81 9.14
N LEU A 15 12.88 18.07 8.74
CA LEU A 15 12.15 18.33 7.49
C LEU A 15 13.00 17.94 6.28
N VAL A 16 14.28 18.30 6.30
CA VAL A 16 15.21 17.94 5.23
C VAL A 16 15.42 16.42 5.16
N GLY A 17 15.65 15.77 6.31
CA GLY A 17 15.83 14.32 6.39
C GLY A 17 14.57 13.52 5.97
N GLY A 18 13.38 14.06 6.23
CA GLY A 18 12.12 13.47 5.78
C GLY A 18 11.97 13.50 4.26
N LEU A 19 12.36 14.62 3.63
CA LEU A 19 12.11 14.87 2.21
C LEU A 19 13.20 14.36 1.28
N VAL A 20 14.47 14.31 1.73
CA VAL A 20 15.61 13.92 0.87
C VAL A 20 15.51 12.49 0.32
N GLY A 21 14.77 11.61 1.02
CA GLY A 21 14.49 10.24 0.58
C GLY A 21 13.14 10.06 -0.15
N GLY A 22 12.35 11.13 -0.31
CA GLY A 22 11.03 11.12 -0.94
C GLY A 22 11.05 11.48 -2.43
N PRO A 23 9.90 11.50 -3.12
CA PRO A 23 9.76 11.91 -4.51
C PRO A 23 10.26 13.33 -4.81
N VAL A 24 10.29 14.20 -3.81
CA VAL A 24 10.84 15.57 -3.90
C VAL A 24 12.31 15.66 -3.45
N GLY A 25 12.92 14.53 -3.11
CA GLY A 25 14.26 14.45 -2.53
C GLY A 25 15.37 14.95 -3.43
N GLY A 26 15.20 14.90 -4.76
CA GLY A 26 16.13 15.52 -5.70
C GLY A 26 16.24 17.04 -5.50
N ALA A 27 15.12 17.74 -5.34
CA ALA A 27 15.10 19.20 -5.12
C ALA A 27 15.73 19.57 -3.76
N VAL A 28 15.44 18.79 -2.72
CA VAL A 28 16.02 18.98 -1.39
C VAL A 28 17.52 18.66 -1.41
N GLY A 29 17.93 17.61 -2.12
CA GLY A 29 19.34 17.29 -2.36
C GLY A 29 20.09 18.45 -2.99
N THR A 30 19.50 19.12 -3.99
CA THR A 30 20.11 20.30 -4.64
C THR A 30 20.33 21.44 -3.64
N LEU A 31 19.34 21.74 -2.80
CA LEU A 31 19.46 22.75 -1.75
C LEU A 31 20.58 22.42 -0.76
N ILE A 32 20.69 21.15 -0.35
CA ILE A 32 21.77 20.69 0.54
C ILE A 32 23.13 20.86 -0.14
N SER A 33 23.30 20.35 -1.37
CA SER A 33 24.58 20.45 -2.08
C SER A 33 25.01 21.89 -2.34
N SER A 34 24.07 22.79 -2.66
CA SER A 34 24.37 24.22 -2.84
C SER A 34 24.77 24.90 -1.52
N THR A 35 24.16 24.50 -0.41
CA THR A 35 24.50 25.03 0.93
C THR A 35 25.87 24.54 1.41
N LEU A 36 26.22 23.29 1.10
CA LEU A 36 27.48 22.68 1.49
C LEU A 36 28.62 22.95 0.50
N GLY A 37 28.32 23.37 -0.72
CA GLY A 37 29.31 23.61 -1.78
C GLY A 37 29.89 22.33 -2.38
N VAL A 38 29.13 21.23 -2.34
CA VAL A 38 29.55 19.91 -2.83
C VAL A 38 28.76 19.50 -4.07
N GLU A 39 29.20 18.43 -4.72
CA GLU A 39 28.45 17.85 -5.84
C GLU A 39 27.05 17.38 -5.40
N ASN A 40 26.07 17.48 -6.29
CA ASN A 40 24.70 17.05 -6.02
C ASN A 40 24.55 15.52 -6.13
N THR A 41 25.40 14.78 -5.42
CA THR A 41 25.35 13.32 -5.33
C THR A 41 25.16 12.89 -3.87
N PRO A 42 24.38 11.81 -3.62
CA PRO A 42 24.20 11.27 -2.27
C PRO A 42 25.54 10.99 -1.57
N GLU A 43 26.52 10.51 -2.33
CA GLU A 43 27.84 10.11 -1.83
C GLU A 43 28.67 11.33 -1.42
N ALA A 44 28.69 12.40 -2.22
CA ALA A 44 29.43 13.61 -1.89
C ALA A 44 28.84 14.33 -0.67
N ILE A 45 27.51 14.35 -0.57
CA ILE A 45 26.80 14.91 0.59
C ILE A 45 27.05 14.06 1.84
N GLU A 46 26.97 12.72 1.74
CA GLU A 46 27.28 11.82 2.87
C GLU A 46 28.72 12.00 3.36
N HIS A 47 29.67 12.11 2.42
CA HIS A 47 31.09 12.30 2.73
C HIS A 47 31.33 13.62 3.46
N GLU A 48 30.73 14.72 3.00
CA GLU A 48 30.84 16.02 3.66
C GLU A 48 30.20 16.01 5.05
N LEU A 49 28.99 15.46 5.19
CA LEU A 49 28.31 15.34 6.48
C LEU A 49 29.06 14.46 7.48
N SER A 50 29.80 13.46 7.01
CA SER A 50 30.59 12.56 7.86
C SER A 50 31.91 13.18 8.32
N ASN A 51 32.57 13.95 7.45
CA ASN A 51 33.88 14.53 7.72
C ASN A 51 33.81 15.90 8.39
N ASN A 52 32.68 16.60 8.26
CA ASN A 52 32.52 17.96 8.74
C ASN A 52 31.28 18.11 9.63
N PRO A 53 31.44 18.09 10.97
CA PRO A 53 30.34 18.30 11.91
C PRO A 53 29.62 19.65 11.71
N ASP A 54 30.32 20.68 11.21
CA ASP A 54 29.72 21.99 10.91
C ASP A 54 28.78 21.94 9.71
N ALA A 55 28.94 20.96 8.81
CA ALA A 55 28.01 20.76 7.69
C ALA A 55 26.59 20.46 8.20
N ILE A 56 26.45 19.70 9.28
CA ILE A 56 25.16 19.39 9.90
C ILE A 56 24.52 20.67 10.46
N LEU A 57 25.31 21.55 11.07
CA LEU A 57 24.83 22.84 11.58
C LEU A 57 24.38 23.76 10.44
N LYS A 58 25.11 23.80 9.32
CA LYS A 58 24.71 24.56 8.12
C LYS A 58 23.40 24.04 7.53
N VAL A 59 23.23 22.71 7.44
CA VAL A 59 21.97 22.12 6.96
C VAL A 59 20.81 22.43 7.90
N LYS A 60 21.04 22.40 9.21
CA LYS A 60 20.03 22.81 10.20
C LYS A 60 19.64 24.28 10.06
N GLN A 61 20.61 25.17 9.86
CA GLN A 61 20.34 26.59 9.63
C GLN A 61 19.54 26.78 8.33
N MET A 62 19.92 26.12 7.25
CA MET A 62 19.18 26.11 5.99
C MET A 62 17.74 25.61 6.17
N GLU A 63 17.51 24.55 6.96
CA GLU A 63 16.16 24.10 7.27
C GLU A 63 15.33 25.19 7.97
N MET A 64 15.93 25.94 8.88
CA MET A 64 15.26 27.03 9.58
C MET A 64 14.93 28.19 8.63
N ASP A 65 15.86 28.55 7.74
CA ASP A 65 15.71 29.65 6.80
C ASP A 65 14.67 29.32 5.71
N HIS A 66 14.65 28.06 5.23
CA HIS A 66 13.74 27.57 4.19
C HIS A 66 12.54 26.78 4.74
N LYS A 67 12.22 26.91 6.03
CA LYS A 67 11.19 26.10 6.71
C LYS A 67 9.84 26.11 6.01
N VAL A 68 9.41 27.27 5.51
CA VAL A 68 8.12 27.42 4.81
C VAL A 68 8.14 26.69 3.46
N GLU A 69 9.22 26.82 2.73
CA GLU A 69 9.40 26.17 1.43
C GLU A 69 9.47 24.65 1.56
N LEU A 70 10.25 24.15 2.53
CA LEU A 70 10.33 22.72 2.85
C LEU A 70 8.97 22.16 3.29
N LYS A 71 8.19 22.90 4.08
CA LYS A 71 6.82 22.51 4.41
C LYS A 71 5.90 22.44 3.19
N ASN A 72 6.02 23.39 2.27
CA ASN A 72 5.25 23.36 1.02
C ASN A 72 5.62 22.14 0.16
N LEU A 73 6.91 21.80 0.09
CA LEU A 73 7.38 20.58 -0.57
C LEU A 73 6.83 19.31 0.08
N ALA A 74 6.80 19.26 1.42
CA ALA A 74 6.22 18.14 2.16
C ALA A 74 4.71 17.98 1.89
N LEU A 75 3.96 19.08 1.86
CA LEU A 75 2.54 19.07 1.52
C LEU A 75 2.31 18.60 0.07
N LYS A 76 3.17 19.03 -0.86
CA LYS A 76 3.11 18.61 -2.26
C LYS A 76 3.42 17.12 -2.43
N GLU A 77 4.37 16.59 -1.67
CA GLU A 77 4.63 15.14 -1.65
C GLU A 77 3.40 14.37 -1.17
N MET A 78 2.77 14.83 -0.08
CA MET A 78 1.57 14.20 0.46
C MET A 78 0.40 14.27 -0.54
N SER A 79 0.22 15.38 -1.25
CA SER A 79 -0.82 15.48 -2.28
C SER A 79 -0.57 14.53 -3.45
N LEU A 80 0.68 14.42 -3.91
CA LEU A 80 1.05 13.48 -4.98
C LEU A 80 0.78 12.03 -4.58
N GLN A 81 1.10 11.65 -3.35
CA GLN A 81 0.80 10.31 -2.83
C GLN A 81 -0.71 10.05 -2.78
N LEU A 82 -1.50 11.01 -2.27
CA LEU A 82 -2.94 10.91 -2.25
C LEU A 82 -3.54 10.80 -3.66
N ASP A 83 -3.03 11.54 -4.63
CA ASP A 83 -3.53 11.49 -6.00
C ASP A 83 -3.16 10.18 -6.69
N TYR A 84 -1.97 9.63 -6.42
CA TYR A 84 -1.59 8.29 -6.87
C TYR A 84 -2.51 7.21 -6.28
N GLU A 85 -2.79 7.25 -4.98
CA GLU A 85 -3.72 6.32 -4.34
C GLU A 85 -5.15 6.46 -4.89
N LYS A 86 -5.62 7.69 -5.09
CA LYS A 86 -6.93 7.94 -5.72
C LYS A 86 -6.98 7.39 -7.14
N ALA A 87 -5.94 7.59 -7.95
CA ALA A 87 -5.87 7.06 -9.31
C ALA A 87 -5.90 5.53 -9.31
N LYS A 88 -5.12 4.89 -8.42
CA LYS A 88 -5.14 3.42 -8.24
C LYS A 88 -6.51 2.91 -7.79
N LEU A 89 -7.16 3.60 -6.86
CA LEU A 89 -8.51 3.25 -6.42
C LEU A 89 -9.54 3.44 -7.53
N ALA A 90 -9.46 4.53 -8.30
CA ALA A 90 -10.33 4.79 -9.43
C ALA A 90 -10.19 3.69 -10.49
N ASP A 91 -8.96 3.30 -10.83
CA ASP A 91 -8.68 2.22 -11.77
C ASP A 91 -9.29 0.88 -11.30
N THR A 92 -9.10 0.50 -10.03
CA THR A 92 -9.74 -0.72 -9.50
C THR A 92 -11.28 -0.63 -9.47
N GLN A 93 -11.84 0.55 -9.27
CA GLN A 93 -13.28 0.77 -9.29
C GLN A 93 -13.83 0.71 -10.71
N ASP A 94 -13.11 1.25 -11.69
CA ASP A 94 -13.51 1.23 -13.09
C ASP A 94 -13.36 -0.17 -13.70
N ALA A 95 -12.31 -0.92 -13.36
CA ALA A 95 -12.22 -2.36 -13.66
C ALA A 95 -13.42 -3.13 -13.09
N ARG A 96 -13.81 -2.84 -11.84
CA ARG A 96 -15.02 -3.44 -11.25
C ARG A 96 -16.29 -3.05 -11.99
N LYS A 97 -16.44 -1.80 -12.44
CA LYS A 97 -17.62 -1.35 -13.20
C LYS A 97 -17.69 -2.01 -14.58
N GLN A 98 -16.58 -2.11 -15.29
CA GLN A 98 -16.54 -2.73 -16.62
C GLN A 98 -16.85 -4.23 -16.59
N HIS A 99 -16.60 -4.91 -15.46
CA HIS A 99 -16.90 -6.33 -15.29
C HIS A 99 -18.22 -6.63 -14.55
N LYS A 100 -19.04 -5.62 -14.19
CA LYS A 100 -20.32 -5.82 -13.49
C LYS A 100 -21.36 -6.57 -14.33
N ASP A 101 -21.40 -6.31 -15.63
CA ASP A 101 -22.39 -6.88 -16.55
C ASP A 101 -21.84 -8.08 -17.33
N HIS A 102 -20.62 -8.52 -17.02
CA HIS A 102 -20.08 -9.72 -17.65
C HIS A 102 -20.87 -10.93 -17.13
N TRP A 103 -21.27 -11.84 -18.01
CA TRP A 103 -22.06 -13.01 -17.65
C TRP A 103 -21.28 -14.07 -16.85
N MET A 104 -19.97 -13.89 -16.74
CA MET A 104 -19.04 -14.87 -16.19
C MET A 104 -19.18 -15.08 -14.67
N PRO A 105 -19.34 -14.04 -13.81
CA PRO A 105 -19.43 -14.23 -12.36
C PRO A 105 -20.69 -15.00 -11.93
N TRP A 106 -21.85 -14.74 -12.54
CA TRP A 106 -23.08 -15.46 -12.20
C TRP A 106 -23.07 -16.91 -12.76
N ALA A 107 -22.49 -17.12 -13.95
CA ALA A 107 -22.35 -18.46 -14.51
C ALA A 107 -21.36 -19.32 -13.69
N LEU A 108 -20.20 -18.77 -13.30
CA LEU A 108 -19.24 -19.45 -12.43
C LEU A 108 -19.83 -19.80 -11.07
N THR A 109 -20.58 -18.89 -10.45
CA THR A 109 -21.20 -19.15 -9.15
C THR A 109 -22.28 -20.23 -9.24
N LEU A 110 -23.10 -20.26 -10.30
CA LEU A 110 -24.06 -21.35 -10.51
C LEU A 110 -23.36 -22.68 -10.77
N ILE A 111 -22.33 -22.72 -11.62
CA ILE A 111 -21.59 -23.96 -11.93
C ILE A 111 -20.90 -24.51 -10.68
N LEU A 112 -20.21 -23.65 -9.91
CA LEU A 112 -19.57 -24.03 -8.66
C LEU A 112 -20.59 -24.48 -7.61
N SER A 113 -21.71 -23.77 -7.49
CA SER A 113 -22.80 -24.18 -6.59
C SER A 113 -23.35 -25.55 -6.97
N LEU A 114 -23.58 -25.80 -8.27
CA LEU A 114 -24.06 -27.09 -8.77
C LEU A 114 -23.04 -28.21 -8.54
N MET A 115 -21.74 -27.95 -8.74
CA MET A 115 -20.69 -28.93 -8.48
C MET A 115 -20.63 -29.31 -7.00
N VAL A 116 -20.66 -28.33 -6.09
CA VAL A 116 -20.62 -28.58 -4.65
C VAL A 116 -21.90 -29.30 -4.18
N SER A 117 -23.07 -28.82 -4.60
CA SER A 117 -24.35 -29.48 -4.29
C SER A 117 -24.43 -30.90 -4.85
N GLY A 118 -23.92 -31.13 -6.07
CA GLY A 118 -23.85 -32.45 -6.69
C GLY A 118 -22.93 -33.40 -5.93
N MET A 119 -21.78 -32.91 -5.45
CA MET A 119 -20.87 -33.69 -4.62
C MET A 119 -21.54 -34.12 -3.30
N PHE A 120 -22.21 -33.19 -2.61
CA PHE A 120 -22.97 -33.53 -1.39
C PHE A 120 -24.11 -34.51 -1.67
N ALA A 121 -24.88 -34.31 -2.74
CA ALA A 121 -25.94 -35.24 -3.13
C ALA A 121 -25.40 -36.65 -3.41
N ALA A 122 -24.27 -36.77 -4.12
CA ALA A 122 -23.62 -38.05 -4.37
C ALA A 122 -23.14 -38.74 -3.08
N LEU A 123 -22.71 -37.98 -2.07
CA LEU A 123 -22.34 -38.49 -0.74
C LEU A 123 -23.53 -38.97 0.09
N PHE A 124 -24.69 -38.29 -0.01
CA PHE A 124 -25.90 -38.66 0.74
C PHE A 124 -26.66 -39.83 0.11
N PHE A 125 -26.70 -39.92 -1.22
CA PHE A 125 -27.47 -40.93 -1.95
C PHE A 125 -26.62 -42.09 -2.49
N GLY A 126 -25.30 -41.92 -2.65
CA GLY A 126 -24.37 -42.98 -3.01
C GLY A 126 -23.79 -43.67 -1.77
N LYS A 127 -23.49 -44.97 -1.86
CA LYS A 127 -22.61 -45.64 -0.90
C LYS A 127 -21.16 -45.47 -1.39
N PRO A 128 -20.37 -44.52 -0.86
CA PRO A 128 -18.98 -44.40 -1.27
C PRO A 128 -18.20 -45.68 -0.89
N PRO A 129 -17.35 -46.21 -1.77
CA PRO A 129 -16.46 -47.32 -1.42
C PRO A 129 -15.55 -46.92 -0.25
N GLN A 130 -15.33 -47.83 0.71
CA GLN A 130 -14.52 -47.55 1.91
C GLN A 130 -13.09 -47.11 1.57
N ASP A 131 -12.54 -47.58 0.44
CA ASP A 131 -11.21 -47.21 -0.05
C ASP A 131 -11.04 -45.71 -0.30
N TYR A 132 -12.13 -44.98 -0.55
CA TYR A 132 -12.10 -43.54 -0.83
C TYR A 132 -12.58 -42.67 0.35
N ALA A 133 -12.95 -43.27 1.48
CA ALA A 133 -13.51 -42.54 2.63
C ALA A 133 -12.57 -41.44 3.14
N GLN A 134 -11.26 -41.72 3.22
CA GLN A 134 -10.26 -40.74 3.67
C GLN A 134 -10.11 -39.56 2.69
N VAL A 135 -10.17 -39.84 1.38
CA VAL A 135 -10.11 -38.81 0.32
C VAL A 135 -11.36 -37.93 0.38
N LEU A 136 -12.53 -38.52 0.57
CA LEU A 136 -13.80 -37.78 0.69
C LEU A 136 -13.82 -36.87 1.92
N ILE A 137 -13.31 -37.34 3.07
CA ILE A 137 -13.20 -36.52 4.28
C ILE A 137 -12.25 -35.33 4.06
N MET A 138 -11.13 -35.55 3.36
CA MET A 138 -10.16 -34.49 3.04
C MET A 138 -10.75 -33.42 2.12
N ILE A 139 -11.50 -33.82 1.10
CA ILE A 139 -12.20 -32.91 0.20
C ILE A 139 -13.27 -32.12 0.97
N ALA A 140 -14.07 -32.80 1.81
CA ALA A 140 -15.09 -32.13 2.63
C ALA A 140 -14.48 -31.08 3.58
N GLY A 141 -13.36 -31.39 4.23
CA GLY A 141 -12.63 -30.42 5.07
C GLY A 141 -12.10 -29.23 4.28
N THR A 142 -11.61 -29.46 3.06
CA THR A 142 -11.12 -28.39 2.17
C THR A 142 -12.26 -27.45 1.73
N VAL A 143 -13.43 -28.01 1.41
CA VAL A 143 -14.63 -27.23 1.05
C VAL A 143 -15.14 -26.40 2.23
N LEU A 144 -15.18 -26.98 3.44
CA LEU A 144 -15.53 -26.23 4.66
C LEU A 144 -14.54 -25.08 4.93
N GLY A 145 -13.24 -25.33 4.74
CA GLY A 145 -12.22 -24.29 4.85
C GLY A 145 -12.42 -23.15 3.84
N ALA A 146 -12.69 -23.48 2.58
CA ALA A 146 -12.99 -22.51 1.53
C ALA A 146 -14.28 -21.72 1.80
N PHE A 147 -15.28 -22.35 2.43
CA PHE A 147 -16.50 -21.65 2.86
C PHE A 147 -16.19 -20.64 3.97
N GLY A 148 -15.35 -21.01 4.93
CA GLY A 148 -14.88 -20.12 6.00
C GLY A 148 -14.14 -18.89 5.45
N THR A 149 -13.27 -19.06 4.45
CA THR A 149 -12.59 -17.92 3.81
C THR A 149 -13.57 -17.04 3.02
N GLY A 150 -14.59 -17.62 2.39
CA GLY A 150 -15.68 -16.88 1.74
C GLY A 150 -16.47 -15.99 2.69
N ILE A 151 -16.84 -16.52 3.87
CA ILE A 151 -17.51 -15.72 4.92
C ILE A 151 -16.60 -14.58 5.39
N ALA A 152 -15.31 -14.86 5.64
CA ALA A 152 -14.35 -13.86 6.08
C ALA A 152 -14.20 -12.72 5.05
N PHE A 153 -14.16 -13.05 3.76
CA PHE A 153 -14.14 -12.07 2.67
C PHE A 153 -15.41 -11.21 2.65
N TRP A 154 -16.59 -11.81 2.82
CA TRP A 154 -17.86 -11.09 2.80
C TRP A 154 -18.00 -10.13 3.99
N LEU A 155 -17.66 -10.58 5.20
CA LEU A 155 -17.66 -9.74 6.39
C LEU A 155 -16.61 -8.63 6.32
N GLY A 156 -15.41 -8.92 5.80
CA GLY A 156 -14.34 -7.95 5.62
C GLY A 156 -14.67 -6.86 4.59
N SER A 157 -15.21 -7.25 3.43
CA SER A 157 -15.59 -6.32 2.36
C SER A 157 -16.79 -5.42 2.73
N SER A 158 -17.71 -5.93 3.56
CA SER A 158 -18.81 -5.15 4.12
C SER A 158 -18.32 -4.01 5.03
N GLN A 159 -17.37 -4.30 5.94
CA GLN A 159 -16.78 -3.27 6.83
C GLN A 159 -16.00 -2.20 6.07
N GLY A 160 -15.26 -2.58 5.02
CA GLY A 160 -14.52 -1.63 4.17
C GLY A 160 -15.44 -0.61 3.48
N SER A 161 -16.66 -1.03 3.10
CA SER A 161 -17.64 -0.17 2.44
C SER A 161 -18.26 0.85 3.42
N VAL A 162 -18.51 0.46 4.66
CA VAL A 162 -19.04 1.34 5.72
C VAL A 162 -18.04 2.43 6.11
N THR A 163 -16.76 2.06 6.26
CA THR A 163 -15.69 3.02 6.60
C THR A 163 -15.46 4.05 5.50
N LYS A 164 -15.50 3.62 4.22
CA LYS A 164 -15.39 4.53 3.07
C LYS A 164 -16.56 5.52 2.99
N GLY A 165 -17.77 5.09 3.33
CA GLY A 165 -18.95 5.96 3.38
C GLY A 165 -18.89 7.02 4.49
N LYS A 166 -18.30 6.69 5.65
CA LYS A 166 -18.10 7.64 6.75
C LYS A 166 -17.03 8.68 6.45
N GLN A 167 -15.96 8.32 5.75
CA GLN A 167 -14.89 9.25 5.37
C GLN A 167 -15.32 10.26 4.28
N LEU A 168 -16.31 9.92 3.45
CA LEU A 168 -16.83 10.80 2.38
C LEU A 168 -17.95 11.74 2.84
N LYS A 169 -18.48 11.57 4.06
CA LYS A 169 -19.31 12.57 4.74
C LYS A 169 -18.44 13.29 5.77
N PRO A 170 -17.68 14.34 5.40
CA PRO A 170 -17.22 15.27 6.42
C PRO A 170 -18.46 15.83 7.10
N GLY A 171 -18.44 15.88 8.44
CA GLY A 171 -19.59 16.25 9.27
C GLY A 171 -20.27 17.52 8.79
N GLY A 172 -21.61 17.50 8.84
CA GLY A 172 -22.40 18.73 8.87
C GLY A 172 -22.19 19.49 10.16
#